data_AF-A0A1V1NYX2-F1
#
_entry.id   AF-A0A1V1NYX2-F1
#
_cell.length_a   1.000
_cell.length_b   1.000
_cell.length_c   1.000
_cell.angle_alpha   90.00
_cell.angle_beta   90.00
_cell.angle_gamma   90.00
#
_symmetry.space_group_name_H-M   'P 1'
#
loop_
_entity.id
_entity.type
_entity.pdbx_description
1 polymer ?
#
loop_
_entity_poly.entity_id
_entity_poly.type
_entity_poly.pdbx_seq_one_letter_code
_entity_poly.pdbx_strand_id
1 'polypeptide(L)'
;MKNLSNDTLPWSVAILIDSTFLNRSSLHGENIHRFNHGKGFIIGHRWTNIVLIINNTVIPLPPIEFYTKKYCKDNNIEYVTENEAIIEYLKKLNLNEYIGRHDPKKIVVMGDSAYDDKRIENIIKDKKWSFVMSLKKKRSVKSEHKFNFKPKSHGWCGVDIFFKNHRRLKWQTIRVKPNGVKKNDWNIVSDILSDTFDMLEKLG
;
A
#
# COMPACT_ATOMS: atom_id res chain seq x y z
N MET A 1 -23.04 2.09 -14.32
CA MET A 1 -21.97 1.19 -13.86
C MET A 1 -21.91 0.03 -14.85
N LYS A 2 -20.85 -0.04 -15.66
CA LYS A 2 -20.64 -1.18 -16.56
C LYS A 2 -20.11 -2.33 -15.71
N ASN A 3 -20.71 -3.51 -15.82
CA ASN A 3 -20.20 -4.75 -15.27
C ASN A 3 -18.74 -4.91 -15.67
N LEU A 4 -17.82 -4.84 -14.70
CA LEU A 4 -16.45 -5.30 -14.87
C LEU A 4 -16.52 -6.79 -15.15
N SER A 5 -16.29 -7.12 -16.42
CA SER A 5 -15.90 -8.43 -16.98
C SER A 5 -16.31 -9.68 -16.19
N ASN A 6 -17.22 -10.46 -16.77
CA ASN A 6 -17.41 -11.88 -16.47
C ASN A 6 -16.07 -12.57 -16.15
N ASP A 7 -15.89 -13.05 -14.93
CA ASP A 7 -14.94 -14.10 -14.48
C ASP A 7 -13.44 -14.05 -14.86
N THR A 8 -12.90 -12.96 -15.41
CA THR A 8 -11.51 -12.96 -15.96
C THR A 8 -10.43 -12.35 -15.07
N LEU A 9 -10.72 -12.01 -13.81
CA LEU A 9 -9.64 -11.59 -12.90
C LEU A 9 -8.77 -12.80 -12.51
N PRO A 10 -7.43 -12.68 -12.56
CA PRO A 10 -6.55 -13.79 -12.19
C PRO A 10 -6.61 -14.10 -10.69
N TRP A 11 -7.20 -13.23 -9.89
CA TRP A 11 -7.42 -13.35 -8.45
C TRP A 11 -8.93 -13.31 -8.11
N SER A 12 -9.30 -13.92 -6.98
CA SER A 12 -10.67 -13.89 -6.43
C SER A 12 -10.75 -13.16 -5.09
N VAL A 13 -9.60 -12.92 -4.45
CA VAL A 13 -9.50 -12.20 -3.18
C VAL A 13 -8.34 -11.22 -3.24
N ALA A 14 -8.59 -9.97 -2.83
CA ALA A 14 -7.55 -8.97 -2.65
C ALA A 14 -7.39 -8.62 -1.16
N ILE A 15 -6.15 -8.48 -0.71
CA ILE A 15 -5.78 -7.95 0.60
C ILE A 15 -5.18 -6.56 0.36
N LEU A 16 -5.87 -5.51 0.79
CA LEU A 16 -5.37 -4.15 0.73
C LEU A 16 -4.71 -3.77 2.05
N ILE A 17 -3.52 -3.20 1.97
CA ILE A 17 -2.76 -2.69 3.11
C ILE A 17 -2.54 -1.20 2.89
N ASP A 18 -3.07 -0.38 3.79
CA ASP A 18 -2.93 1.08 3.71
C ASP A 18 -2.75 1.71 5.09
N SER A 19 -1.81 2.65 5.20
CA SER A 19 -1.61 3.40 6.44
C SER A 19 -2.51 4.61 6.49
N THR A 20 -3.26 4.74 7.58
CA THR A 20 -4.13 5.89 7.84
C THR A 20 -3.59 6.71 8.99
N PHE A 21 -3.76 8.03 8.86
CA PHE A 21 -3.38 9.01 9.87
C PHE A 21 -4.62 9.74 10.35
N LEU A 22 -4.80 9.81 11.67
CA LEU A 22 -5.81 10.65 12.29
C LEU A 22 -5.15 11.87 12.89
N ASN A 23 -5.42 13.03 12.30
CA ASN A 23 -4.93 14.31 12.78
C ASN A 23 -5.52 14.63 14.17
N ARG A 24 -4.69 15.18 15.05
CA ARG A 24 -5.08 15.71 16.36
C ARG A 24 -4.54 17.13 16.50
N SER A 25 -5.38 18.02 17.02
CA SER A 25 -5.02 19.41 17.30
C SER A 25 -4.23 19.57 18.61
N SER A 26 -4.25 18.58 19.50
CA SER A 26 -3.55 18.63 20.79
C SER A 26 -2.14 18.06 20.71
N LEU A 27 -1.17 18.80 21.26
CA LEU A 27 0.22 18.35 21.46
C LEU A 27 0.39 17.44 22.67
N HIS A 28 -0.64 17.29 23.52
CA HIS A 28 -0.57 16.60 24.82
C HIS A 28 -1.15 15.18 24.78
N GLY A 29 -1.54 14.68 23.60
CA GLY A 29 -1.99 13.30 23.49
C GLY A 29 -0.83 12.31 23.62
N GLU A 30 -1.13 11.16 24.19
CA GLU A 30 -0.21 10.04 24.25
C GLU A 30 -0.03 9.41 22.86
N ASN A 31 1.12 8.78 22.62
CA ASN A 31 1.42 8.10 21.35
C ASN A 31 1.18 8.92 20.07
N ILE A 32 1.53 10.20 20.11
CA ILE A 32 1.39 11.09 18.95
C ILE A 32 2.63 11.03 18.07
N HIS A 33 2.41 10.78 16.78
CA HIS A 33 3.44 10.84 15.75
C HIS A 33 3.42 12.19 15.04
N ARG A 34 4.61 12.67 14.67
CA ARG A 34 4.80 13.90 13.88
C ARG A 34 5.24 13.51 12.46
N PHE A 35 4.45 13.89 11.46
CA PHE A 35 4.71 13.59 10.06
C PHE A 35 5.03 14.86 9.29
N ASN A 36 6.09 14.81 8.49
CA ASN A 36 6.43 15.90 7.59
C ASN A 36 5.47 15.83 6.40
N HIS A 37 4.66 16.86 6.23
CA HIS A 37 3.87 17.06 5.03
C HIS A 37 4.50 18.19 4.21
N GLY A 38 4.35 18.19 2.88
CA GLY A 38 5.04 19.16 2.00
C GLY A 38 4.75 20.65 2.28
N LYS A 39 3.83 20.95 3.20
CA LYS A 39 3.47 22.30 3.67
C LYS A 39 3.59 22.49 5.21
N GLY A 40 4.14 21.54 5.96
CA GLY A 40 4.23 21.63 7.42
C GLY A 40 4.38 20.28 8.12
N PHE A 41 3.85 20.16 9.34
CA PHE A 41 3.82 18.90 10.07
C PHE A 41 2.39 18.57 10.50
N ILE A 42 2.00 17.31 10.33
CA ILE A 42 0.74 16.77 10.86
C ILE A 42 1.08 15.98 12.12
N ILE A 43 0.24 16.13 13.14
CA ILE A 43 0.43 15.56 14.47
C ILE A 43 -0.77 14.67 14.74
N GLY A 44 -0.56 13.39 15.08
CA GLY A 44 -1.69 12.49 15.20
C GLY A 44 -1.33 11.03 15.46
N HIS A 45 -2.36 10.19 15.45
CA HIS A 45 -2.20 8.75 15.56
C HIS A 45 -2.08 8.11 14.19
N ARG A 46 -1.42 6.96 14.14
CA ARG A 46 -1.22 6.18 12.93
C ARG A 46 -1.62 4.73 13.19
N TRP A 47 -2.31 4.15 12.23
CA TRP A 47 -2.55 2.71 12.14
C TRP A 47 -2.56 2.27 10.68
N THR A 48 -2.43 0.97 10.44
CA THR A 48 -2.58 0.37 9.12
C THR A 48 -3.91 -0.36 9.06
N ASN A 49 -4.74 0.03 8.11
CA ASN A 49 -5.95 -0.70 7.76
C ASN A 49 -5.57 -1.88 6.89
N ILE A 50 -6.20 -3.02 7.17
CA ILE A 50 -6.11 -4.21 6.32
C ILE A 50 -7.53 -4.55 5.90
N VAL A 51 -7.74 -4.68 4.60
CA VAL A 51 -9.07 -4.86 4.04
C VAL A 51 -9.04 -6.05 3.09
N LEU A 52 -9.98 -6.97 3.27
CA LEU A 52 -10.23 -8.04 2.31
C LEU A 52 -11.31 -7.61 1.33
N ILE A 53 -11.08 -7.88 0.05
CA ILE A 53 -12.10 -7.76 -0.99
C ILE A 53 -12.36 -9.14 -1.57
N ILE A 54 -13.60 -9.61 -1.46
CA ILE A 54 -14.04 -10.93 -1.92
C ILE A 54 -15.37 -10.74 -2.66
N ASN A 55 -15.46 -11.13 -3.93
CA ASN A 55 -16.69 -11.00 -4.73
C ASN A 55 -17.35 -9.61 -4.60
N ASN A 56 -16.55 -8.54 -4.73
CA ASN A 56 -16.94 -7.13 -4.55
C ASN A 56 -17.43 -6.74 -3.14
N THR A 57 -17.34 -7.64 -2.16
CA THR A 57 -17.62 -7.36 -0.76
C THR A 57 -16.34 -6.91 -0.07
N VAL A 58 -16.43 -5.81 0.67
CA VAL A 58 -15.33 -5.23 1.45
C VAL A 58 -15.47 -5.66 2.90
N ILE A 59 -14.48 -6.39 3.41
CA ILE A 59 -14.42 -6.86 4.79
C ILE A 59 -13.22 -6.19 5.47
N PRO A 60 -13.44 -5.23 6.39
CA PRO A 60 -12.36 -4.66 7.17
C PRO A 60 -11.84 -5.71 8.17
N LEU A 61 -10.53 -5.93 8.17
CA LEU A 61 -9.87 -6.70 9.22
C LEU A 61 -9.42 -5.77 10.36
N PRO A 62 -9.13 -6.31 11.56
CA PRO A 62 -8.62 -5.50 12.66
C PRO A 62 -7.40 -4.68 12.23
N PRO A 63 -7.41 -3.35 12.46
CA PRO A 63 -6.29 -2.49 12.09
C PRO A 63 -5.06 -2.77 12.97
N ILE A 64 -3.88 -2.45 12.45
CA ILE A 64 -2.62 -2.55 13.19
C ILE A 64 -2.28 -1.18 13.75
N GLU A 65 -2.25 -1.04 15.08
CA GLU A 65 -1.83 0.19 15.74
C GLU A 65 -0.30 0.33 15.76
N PHE A 66 0.19 1.57 15.69
CA PHE A 66 1.63 1.84 15.79
C PHE A 66 1.97 2.79 16.92
N TYR A 67 2.98 2.40 17.70
CA TYR A 67 3.50 3.17 18.80
C TYR A 67 4.76 3.96 18.41
N THR A 68 4.90 5.16 18.94
CA THR A 68 6.15 5.92 18.85
C THR A 68 7.22 5.27 19.74
N LYS A 69 8.50 5.43 19.37
CA LYS A 69 9.62 4.96 20.21
C LYS A 69 9.54 5.50 21.64
N LYS A 70 9.11 6.76 21.80
CA LYS A 70 8.93 7.39 23.10
C LYS A 70 7.83 6.68 23.90
N TYR A 71 6.64 6.52 23.31
CA TYR A 71 5.53 5.85 23.98
C TYR A 71 5.88 4.41 24.39
N CYS A 72 6.57 3.67 23.52
CA CYS A 72 7.08 2.34 23.83
C CYS A 72 8.01 2.35 25.05
N LYS A 73 8.97 3.28 25.08
CA LYS A 73 9.90 3.44 26.19
C LYS A 73 9.18 3.78 27.50
N ASP A 74 8.23 4.72 27.45
CA ASP A 74 7.51 5.22 28.63
C ASP A 74 6.57 4.14 29.22
N ASN A 75 6.11 3.19 28.39
CA ASN A 75 5.19 2.11 28.80
C ASN A 75 5.84 0.73 28.87
N ASN A 76 7.17 0.63 28.74
CA ASN A 76 7.90 -0.64 28.71
C ASN A 76 7.39 -1.65 27.65
N ILE A 77 6.99 -1.14 26.48
CA ILE A 77 6.53 -1.91 25.32
C ILE A 77 7.71 -2.02 24.34
N GLU A 78 7.91 -3.19 23.74
CA GLU A 78 8.89 -3.35 22.67
C GLU A 78 8.50 -2.50 21.46
N TYR A 79 9.44 -1.70 20.95
CA TYR A 79 9.20 -0.90 19.76
C TYR A 79 9.29 -1.77 18.50
N VAL A 80 8.23 -1.75 17.70
CA VAL A 80 8.13 -2.46 16.42
C VAL A 80 7.87 -1.46 15.31
N THR A 81 8.59 -1.57 14.21
CA THR A 81 8.33 -0.73 13.02
C THR A 81 7.06 -1.18 12.30
N GLU A 82 6.49 -0.28 11.49
CA GLU A 82 5.29 -0.60 10.70
C GLU A 82 5.46 -1.86 9.84
N ASN A 83 6.58 -1.94 9.11
CA ASN A 83 6.86 -3.10 8.25
C ASN A 83 6.99 -4.39 9.08
N GLU A 84 7.57 -4.33 10.27
CA GLU A 84 7.72 -5.51 11.15
C GLU A 84 6.36 -6.00 11.67
N ALA A 85 5.48 -5.09 12.06
CA ALA A 85 4.14 -5.47 12.49
C ALA A 85 3.32 -6.06 11.33
N ILE A 86 3.45 -5.50 10.12
CA ILE A 86 2.79 -6.04 8.91
C ILE A 86 3.35 -7.43 8.56
N ILE A 87 4.66 -7.62 8.68
CA ILE A 87 5.31 -8.92 8.52
C ILE A 87 4.69 -9.95 9.47
N GLU A 88 4.60 -9.62 10.75
CA GLU A 88 4.02 -10.51 11.76
C GLU A 88 2.52 -10.74 11.52
N TYR A 89 1.79 -9.71 11.12
CA TYR A 89 0.39 -9.82 10.74
C TYR A 89 0.20 -10.79 9.58
N LEU A 90 0.91 -10.60 8.47
CA LEU A 90 0.79 -11.43 7.28
C LEU A 90 1.19 -12.87 7.54
N LYS A 91 2.21 -13.11 8.37
CA LYS A 91 2.58 -14.47 8.83
C LYS A 91 1.41 -15.14 9.54
N LYS A 92 0.79 -14.45 10.50
CA LYS A 92 -0.30 -14.97 11.33
C LYS A 92 -1.64 -15.04 10.61
N LEU A 93 -1.84 -14.23 9.57
CA LEU A 93 -3.10 -14.18 8.83
C LEU A 93 -3.43 -15.55 8.21
N ASN A 94 -4.49 -16.16 8.72
CA ASN A 94 -5.05 -17.41 8.24
C ASN A 94 -6.36 -17.14 7.49
N LEU A 95 -6.27 -17.00 6.16
CA LEU A 95 -7.46 -16.71 5.34
C LEU A 95 -8.53 -17.81 5.40
N ASN A 96 -8.18 -19.04 5.77
CA ASN A 96 -9.18 -20.11 5.89
C ASN A 96 -10.27 -19.80 6.92
N GLU A 97 -9.97 -18.98 7.93
CA GLU A 97 -10.95 -18.53 8.94
C GLU A 97 -11.97 -17.53 8.39
N TYR A 98 -11.65 -16.85 7.28
CA TYR A 98 -12.49 -15.80 6.69
C TYR A 98 -13.20 -16.26 5.42
N ILE A 99 -12.50 -17.01 4.56
CA ILE A 99 -12.98 -17.41 3.23
C ILE A 99 -13.04 -18.93 3.04
N GLY A 100 -12.69 -19.72 4.06
CA GLY A 100 -12.60 -21.17 3.93
C GLY A 100 -11.47 -21.62 3.02
N ARG A 101 -11.55 -22.88 2.56
CA ARG A 101 -10.55 -23.46 1.66
C ARG A 101 -10.54 -22.71 0.33
N HIS A 102 -9.37 -22.22 -0.05
CA HIS A 102 -9.17 -21.41 -1.25
C HIS A 102 -7.90 -21.84 -2.00
N ASP A 103 -7.77 -21.40 -3.26
CA ASP A 103 -6.52 -21.49 -4.00
C ASP A 103 -5.62 -20.29 -3.63
N PRO A 104 -4.44 -20.51 -3.03
CA PRO A 104 -3.52 -19.43 -2.70
C PRO A 104 -3.11 -18.56 -3.90
N LYS A 105 -3.09 -19.13 -5.11
CA LYS A 105 -2.75 -18.38 -6.33
C LYS A 105 -3.80 -17.33 -6.71
N LYS A 106 -5.02 -17.48 -6.18
CA LYS A 106 -6.13 -16.53 -6.38
C LYS A 106 -6.14 -15.40 -5.36
N ILE A 107 -5.13 -15.31 -4.49
CA ILE A 107 -4.96 -14.22 -3.52
C ILE A 107 -3.96 -13.20 -4.08
N VAL A 108 -4.33 -11.92 -4.04
CA VAL A 108 -3.43 -10.81 -4.36
C VAL A 108 -3.32 -9.85 -3.18
N VAL A 109 -2.09 -9.46 -2.83
CA VAL A 109 -1.83 -8.41 -1.84
C VAL A 109 -1.51 -7.11 -2.56
N MET A 110 -2.18 -6.02 -2.18
CA MET A 110 -1.96 -4.70 -2.76
C MET A 110 -1.53 -3.70 -1.69
N GLY A 111 -0.59 -2.84 -2.05
CA GLY A 111 -0.05 -1.84 -1.14
C GLY A 111 0.72 -0.75 -1.88
N ASP A 112 0.97 0.34 -1.17
CA ASP A 112 1.76 1.45 -1.68
C ASP A 112 3.27 1.17 -1.62
N SER A 113 4.06 2.19 -1.93
CA SER A 113 5.51 2.05 -1.97
C SER A 113 6.15 2.00 -0.59
N ALA A 114 5.45 2.34 0.49
CA ALA A 114 5.99 2.17 1.84
C ALA A 114 6.25 0.68 2.12
N TYR A 115 5.38 -0.20 1.59
CA TYR A 115 5.41 -1.64 1.74
C TYR A 115 6.30 -2.39 0.74
N ASP A 116 7.01 -1.67 -0.14
CA ASP A 116 8.10 -2.20 -0.96
C ASP A 116 9.29 -2.61 -0.07
N ASP A 117 9.17 -3.79 0.56
CA ASP A 117 10.14 -4.42 1.47
C ASP A 117 10.27 -5.90 1.11
N LYS A 118 11.51 -6.38 0.90
CA LYS A 118 11.77 -7.78 0.52
C LYS A 118 11.25 -8.80 1.53
N ARG A 119 11.19 -8.45 2.82
CA ARG A 119 10.67 -9.36 3.85
C ARG A 119 9.16 -9.55 3.68
N ILE A 120 8.43 -8.48 3.37
CA ILE A 120 7.00 -8.54 3.03
C ILE A 120 6.81 -9.35 1.74
N GLU A 121 7.58 -9.04 0.69
CA GLU A 121 7.52 -9.80 -0.59
C GLU A 121 7.74 -11.32 -0.37
N ASN A 122 8.72 -11.69 0.47
CA ASN A 122 9.04 -13.10 0.72
C ASN A 122 7.90 -13.82 1.45
N ILE A 123 7.30 -13.20 2.48
CA ILE A 123 6.17 -13.80 3.21
C ILE A 123 4.99 -14.07 2.27
N ILE A 124 4.69 -13.12 1.37
CA ILE A 124 3.63 -13.27 0.39
C ILE A 124 3.94 -14.45 -0.57
N LYS A 125 5.19 -14.54 -1.04
CA LYS A 125 5.65 -15.64 -1.91
C LYS A 125 5.61 -17.00 -1.20
N ASP A 126 6.01 -17.06 0.06
CA ASP A 126 5.98 -18.29 0.87
C ASP A 126 4.55 -18.80 1.04
N LYS A 127 3.58 -17.88 1.13
CA LYS A 127 2.14 -18.19 1.12
C LYS A 127 1.57 -18.50 -0.26
N LYS A 128 2.39 -18.46 -1.32
CA LYS A 128 2.01 -18.65 -2.73
C LYS A 128 0.97 -17.64 -3.22
N TRP A 129 0.93 -16.47 -2.59
CA TRP A 129 0.09 -15.35 -2.99
C TRP A 129 0.81 -14.49 -4.03
N SER A 130 0.03 -13.73 -4.81
CA SER A 130 0.56 -12.70 -5.70
C SER A 130 0.57 -11.34 -5.00
N PHE A 131 1.32 -10.37 -5.51
CA PHE A 131 1.25 -8.99 -5.03
C PHE A 131 1.36 -7.95 -6.13
N VAL A 132 0.75 -6.80 -5.89
CA VAL A 132 0.85 -5.59 -6.70
C VAL A 132 1.21 -4.45 -5.76
N MET A 133 2.47 -3.99 -5.82
CA MET A 133 2.95 -2.91 -4.98
C MET A 133 3.64 -1.85 -5.84
N SER A 134 3.48 -0.58 -5.47
CA SER A 134 4.26 0.48 -6.11
C SER A 134 5.71 0.44 -5.61
N LEU A 135 6.66 0.78 -6.49
CA LEU A 135 8.08 0.70 -6.15
C LEU A 135 8.56 1.98 -5.46
N LYS A 136 9.45 1.84 -4.48
CA LYS A 136 10.16 2.98 -3.87
C LYS A 136 10.94 3.73 -4.92
N LYS A 137 10.83 5.07 -4.91
CA LYS A 137 11.57 5.96 -5.83
C LYS A 137 13.07 5.69 -5.87
N LYS A 138 13.66 5.36 -4.70
CA LYS A 138 15.10 5.10 -4.55
C LYS A 138 15.52 3.70 -5.04
N ARG A 139 14.58 2.82 -5.39
CA ARG A 139 14.91 1.51 -5.95
C ARG A 139 15.56 1.72 -7.32
N SER A 140 16.56 0.92 -7.61
CA SER A 140 17.22 0.92 -8.92
C SER A 140 16.70 -0.24 -9.75
N VAL A 141 16.45 0.01 -11.02
CA VAL A 141 15.99 -0.96 -12.02
C VAL A 141 16.89 -0.90 -13.25
N LYS A 142 16.83 -1.96 -14.05
CA LYS A 142 17.61 -2.13 -15.27
C LYS A 142 16.70 -2.76 -16.33
N SER A 143 16.72 -2.24 -17.56
CA SER A 143 15.97 -2.87 -18.65
C SER A 143 16.53 -4.25 -18.95
N GLU A 144 15.69 -5.15 -19.46
CA GLU A 144 16.07 -6.50 -19.86
C GLU A 144 17.27 -6.51 -20.82
N HIS A 145 17.23 -5.68 -21.86
CA HIS A 145 18.36 -5.51 -22.78
C HIS A 145 19.64 -5.12 -22.04
N LYS A 146 19.62 -4.08 -21.18
CA LYS A 146 20.81 -3.71 -20.41
C LYS A 146 21.23 -4.82 -19.46
N PHE A 147 20.29 -5.54 -18.86
CA PHE A 147 20.55 -6.63 -17.92
C PHE A 147 21.34 -7.75 -18.59
N ASN A 148 20.97 -8.14 -19.82
CA ASN A 148 21.61 -9.20 -20.58
C ASN A 148 23.01 -8.83 -21.09
N PHE A 149 23.23 -7.58 -21.49
CA PHE A 149 24.48 -7.16 -22.16
C PHE A 149 25.48 -6.42 -21.26
N LYS A 150 25.08 -5.92 -20.08
CA LYS A 150 25.99 -5.21 -19.15
C LYS A 150 26.26 -6.01 -17.88
N PRO A 151 27.46 -5.90 -17.28
CA PRO A 151 27.77 -6.49 -15.98
C PRO A 151 26.74 -6.15 -14.89
N LYS A 152 26.64 -7.02 -13.88
CA LYS A 152 25.70 -6.87 -12.75
C LYS A 152 25.85 -5.55 -11.99
N SER A 153 27.04 -4.93 -11.99
CA SER A 153 27.33 -3.67 -11.30
C SER A 153 26.96 -2.41 -12.09
N HIS A 154 26.69 -2.51 -13.39
CA HIS A 154 26.56 -1.34 -14.28
C HIS A 154 25.20 -1.26 -14.97
N GLY A 155 24.78 -0.04 -15.30
CA GLY A 155 23.59 0.24 -16.10
C GLY A 155 22.26 0.24 -15.33
N TRP A 156 22.32 0.19 -14.00
CA TRP A 156 21.20 0.47 -13.12
C TRP A 156 20.84 1.96 -13.16
N CYS A 157 19.55 2.26 -13.05
CA CYS A 157 19.05 3.61 -12.89
C CYS A 157 17.92 3.63 -11.88
N GLY A 158 17.74 4.76 -11.19
CA GLY A 158 16.58 4.96 -10.33
C GLY A 158 15.27 4.71 -11.09
N VAL A 159 14.30 4.13 -10.42
CA VAL A 159 12.96 3.82 -10.98
C VAL A 159 12.34 5.06 -11.64
N ASP A 160 12.45 6.23 -11.01
CA ASP A 160 11.96 7.49 -11.55
C ASP A 160 12.60 7.87 -12.88
N ILE A 161 13.93 7.78 -12.97
CA ILE A 161 14.69 8.05 -14.20
C ILE A 161 14.36 7.00 -15.26
N PHE A 162 14.29 5.73 -14.87
CA PHE A 162 13.98 4.64 -15.78
C PHE A 162 12.63 4.86 -16.46
N PHE A 163 11.57 5.08 -15.67
CA PHE A 163 10.24 5.31 -16.20
C PHE A 163 10.11 6.63 -16.96
N LYS A 164 10.84 7.68 -16.57
CA LYS A 164 10.89 8.93 -17.34
C LYS A 164 11.44 8.69 -18.75
N ASN A 165 12.46 7.84 -18.88
CA ASN A 165 13.13 7.59 -20.16
C ASN A 165 12.41 6.55 -21.04
N HIS A 166 11.66 5.62 -20.45
CA HIS A 166 11.00 4.52 -21.18
C HIS A 166 9.47 4.67 -21.26
N ARG A 167 8.91 5.78 -20.78
CA ARG A 167 7.47 6.02 -20.86
C ARG A 167 7.03 6.13 -22.32
N ARG A 168 6.02 5.36 -22.70
CA ARG A 168 5.34 5.50 -24.00
C ARG A 168 4.33 6.64 -24.01
N LEU A 169 3.69 6.92 -22.87
CA LEU A 169 2.71 8.00 -22.73
C LEU A 169 3.32 9.19 -22.00
N LYS A 170 3.19 10.39 -22.57
CA LYS A 170 3.59 11.64 -21.88
C LYS A 170 2.73 11.81 -20.63
N TRP A 171 3.33 12.29 -19.53
CA TRP A 171 2.55 12.72 -18.36
C TRP A 171 1.57 13.82 -18.78
N GLN A 172 0.27 13.54 -18.67
CA GLN A 172 -0.77 14.55 -18.68
C GLN A 172 -1.29 14.69 -17.25
N THR A 173 -1.07 15.84 -16.63
CA THR A 173 -1.67 16.16 -15.35
C THR A 173 -3.16 16.43 -15.58
N ILE A 174 -4.02 15.50 -15.15
CA ILE A 174 -5.46 15.73 -15.12
C ILE A 174 -5.74 16.59 -13.88
N ARG A 175 -6.07 17.86 -14.09
CA ARG A 175 -6.56 18.73 -13.02
C ARG A 175 -8.08 18.63 -12.98
N VAL A 176 -8.60 17.83 -12.06
CA VAL A 176 -10.04 17.80 -11.80
C VAL A 176 -10.39 19.04 -11.00
N LYS A 177 -11.26 19.91 -11.53
CA LYS A 177 -11.81 21.01 -10.74
C LYS A 177 -12.77 20.41 -9.70
N PRO A 178 -12.65 20.73 -8.41
CA PRO A 178 -13.63 20.31 -7.44
C PRO A 178 -14.98 20.92 -7.83
N ASN A 179 -15.98 20.08 -8.08
CA ASN A 179 -17.36 20.52 -8.21
C ASN A 179 -17.76 21.10 -6.85
N GLY A 180 -18.00 22.40 -6.81
CA GLY A 180 -18.17 23.13 -5.57
C GLY A 180 -19.36 22.64 -4.76
N VAL A 181 -19.13 22.38 -3.47
CA VAL A 181 -19.79 23.04 -2.33
C VAL A 181 -18.79 23.01 -1.17
N LYS A 182 -18.55 24.17 -0.53
CA LYS A 182 -17.85 24.23 0.76
C LYS A 182 -18.71 23.57 1.83
N LYS A 183 -18.24 22.47 2.43
CA LYS A 183 -18.59 22.11 3.81
C LYS A 183 -17.45 21.31 4.44
N ASN A 184 -17.10 21.72 5.65
CA ASN A 184 -16.02 21.16 6.48
C ASN A 184 -16.42 19.79 7.05
N ASP A 185 -16.44 18.76 6.23
CA ASP A 185 -16.52 17.38 6.73
C ASP A 185 -15.44 16.55 6.02
N TRP A 186 -14.55 15.98 6.83
CA TRP A 186 -13.47 15.11 6.38
C TRP A 186 -14.06 13.84 5.80
N ASN A 187 -14.12 13.75 4.48
CA ASN A 187 -14.25 12.45 3.83
C ASN A 187 -12.90 11.76 3.95
N ILE A 188 -12.86 10.62 4.64
CA ILE A 188 -11.80 9.62 4.48
C ILE A 188 -11.93 9.13 3.04
N VAL A 189 -11.31 9.87 2.12
CA VAL A 189 -11.08 9.38 0.77
C VAL A 189 -9.81 8.56 0.90
N SER A 190 -9.99 7.25 0.88
CA SER A 190 -8.98 6.31 0.46
C SER A 190 -8.49 6.71 -0.93
N ASP A 191 -7.56 7.66 -0.99
CA ASP A 191 -6.94 8.16 -2.23
C ASP A 191 -6.27 6.99 -2.99
N ILE A 192 -5.91 5.92 -2.29
CA ILE A 192 -5.39 4.70 -2.89
C ILE A 192 -6.47 3.88 -3.59
N LEU A 193 -7.68 3.75 -3.01
CA LEU A 193 -8.74 2.93 -3.62
C LEU A 193 -9.23 3.52 -4.93
N SER A 194 -9.38 4.84 -5.05
CA SER A 194 -9.82 5.47 -6.31
C SER A 194 -8.78 5.28 -7.42
N ASP A 195 -7.51 5.56 -7.13
CA ASP A 195 -6.44 5.48 -8.13
C ASP A 195 -6.06 4.04 -8.47
N THR A 196 -6.14 3.09 -7.52
CA THR A 196 -5.94 1.67 -7.80
C THR A 196 -7.13 1.05 -8.53
N PHE A 197 -8.38 1.41 -8.21
CA PHE A 197 -9.53 0.96 -9.00
C PHE A 197 -9.44 1.48 -10.44
N ASP A 198 -9.16 2.78 -10.65
CA ASP A 198 -9.01 3.36 -11.99
C ASP A 198 -7.84 2.75 -12.78
N MET A 199 -6.78 2.30 -12.10
CA MET A 199 -5.66 1.61 -12.73
C MET A 199 -6.02 0.15 -13.06
N LEU A 200 -6.79 -0.53 -12.22
CA LEU A 200 -7.29 -1.88 -12.46
C LEU A 200 -8.33 -1.90 -13.60
N GLU A 201 -9.20 -0.88 -13.70
CA GLU A 201 -10.14 -0.73 -14.82
C GLU A 201 -9.44 -0.55 -16.17
N LYS A 202 -8.22 -0.01 -16.19
CA LYS A 202 -7.44 0.22 -17.42
C LYS A 202 -6.52 -0.95 -17.80
N LEU A 203 -6.36 -1.93 -16.93
CA LEU A 203 -5.54 -3.13 -17.15
C LEU A 203 -6.37 -4.37 -17.54
N GLY A 204 -7.69 -4.21 -17.67
CA GLY A 204 -8.61 -5.19 -18.25
C GLY A 204 -8.99 -4.85 -19.69
#